data_AF-A0A6C0KXK0-F1
#
_entry.id   AF-A0A6C0KXK0-F1
#
_cell.length_a   1.000
_cell.length_b   1.000
_cell.length_c   1.000
_cell.angle_alpha   90.00
_cell.angle_beta   90.00
_cell.angle_gamma   90.00
#
_symmetry.space_group_name_H-M   'P 1'
#
loop_
_entity.id
_entity.type
_entity.pdbx_description
1 polymer ?
#
loop_
_entity_poly.entity_id
_entity_poly.type
_entity_poly.pdbx_seq_one_letter_code
_entity_poly.pdbx_strand_id
1 'polypeptide(L)'
;MTNYNIEGGINFYETLFKMLDDDEKNETSQNLCLITNEPLTENYVTLECNHKFNYLPLFNDVKNHKKNFNKLETYALRQNEIRCPYCRNTQTKLLPCYEGINTSMKVIGVNVMPEPPQGYEIGTCCYYSVDFIKHKYCSINVKLLDFDNKTYCTPHYNSVQMKFLEEKALKEKIEAKKKAKEEAKKAKMEAKQKAKEELKEAKKKAKEEAKQKAKEDTAYSGCNQIVKSGKNKGNQCNCKIYKDSVCKRHYKSEVIVL
;
A
#
# COMPACT_ATOMS: atom_id res chain seq x y z
N MET A 1 -44.38 -6.77 -41.42
CA MET A 1 -43.38 -6.20 -42.36
C MET A 1 -44.15 -5.39 -43.38
N THR A 2 -43.74 -4.17 -43.66
CA THR A 2 -44.39 -3.29 -44.65
C THR A 2 -43.98 -3.73 -46.06
N ASN A 3 -44.94 -4.11 -46.90
CA ASN A 3 -44.69 -4.41 -48.31
C ASN A 3 -44.27 -3.13 -49.04
N TYR A 4 -43.03 -3.07 -49.49
CA TYR A 4 -42.54 -1.99 -50.35
C TYR A 4 -42.85 -2.37 -51.80
N ASN A 5 -43.85 -1.70 -52.40
CA ASN A 5 -44.07 -1.76 -53.84
C ASN A 5 -43.06 -0.82 -54.51
N ILE A 6 -42.09 -1.38 -55.22
CA ILE A 6 -41.19 -0.62 -56.07
C ILE A 6 -41.99 -0.17 -57.31
N GLU A 7 -41.75 1.03 -57.83
CA GLU A 7 -42.42 1.57 -59.03
C GLU A 7 -42.42 0.51 -60.16
N GLY A 8 -43.61 0.08 -60.59
CA GLY A 8 -43.79 -1.00 -61.57
C GLY A 8 -44.57 -2.24 -61.07
N GLY A 9 -45.05 -2.25 -59.83
CA GLY A 9 -45.94 -3.32 -59.33
C GLY A 9 -45.22 -4.63 -59.01
N ILE A 10 -43.89 -4.60 -58.93
CA ILE A 10 -43.06 -5.75 -58.56
C ILE A 10 -42.96 -5.78 -57.03
N ASN A 11 -43.56 -6.77 -56.40
CA ASN A 11 -43.38 -7.05 -54.98
C ASN A 11 -42.01 -7.73 -54.79
N PHE A 12 -41.02 -6.94 -54.36
CA PHE A 12 -39.65 -7.37 -54.14
C PHE A 12 -39.57 -8.63 -53.27
N TYR A 13 -40.35 -8.68 -52.19
CA TYR A 13 -40.34 -9.82 -51.27
C TYR A 13 -40.91 -11.08 -51.92
N GLU A 14 -41.96 -10.98 -52.73
CA GLU A 14 -42.48 -12.15 -53.46
C GLU A 14 -41.48 -12.71 -54.46
N THR A 15 -40.73 -11.83 -55.13
CA THR A 15 -39.69 -12.27 -56.08
C THR A 15 -38.53 -12.94 -55.34
N LEU A 16 -38.14 -12.38 -54.19
CA LEU A 16 -37.12 -12.95 -53.32
C LEU A 16 -37.54 -14.32 -52.76
N PHE A 17 -38.78 -14.47 -52.30
CA PHE A 17 -39.28 -15.75 -51.78
C PHE A 17 -39.37 -16.81 -52.87
N LYS A 18 -39.81 -16.45 -54.09
CA LYS A 18 -39.80 -17.38 -55.24
C LYS A 18 -38.40 -17.90 -55.56
N MET A 19 -37.37 -17.04 -55.47
CA MET A 19 -35.97 -17.45 -55.66
C MET A 19 -35.45 -18.37 -54.54
N LEU A 20 -35.96 -18.22 -53.30
CA LEU A 20 -35.56 -19.04 -52.15
C LEU A 20 -36.26 -20.40 -52.12
N ASP A 21 -37.49 -20.47 -52.66
CA ASP A 21 -38.29 -21.71 -52.67
C ASP A 21 -37.92 -22.66 -53.83
N ASP A 22 -37.27 -22.15 -54.89
CA ASP A 22 -36.75 -22.96 -56.01
C ASP A 22 -35.46 -23.74 -55.67
N ASP A 23 -34.82 -23.46 -54.53
CA ASP A 23 -33.74 -24.29 -53.99
C ASP A 23 -34.32 -25.51 -53.27
N GLU A 24 -34.78 -26.49 -54.06
CA GLU A 24 -35.07 -27.84 -53.59
C GLU A 24 -33.88 -28.38 -52.76
N LYS A 25 -34.00 -28.33 -51.44
CA LYS A 25 -33.24 -29.11 -50.44
C LYS A 25 -31.78 -29.41 -50.82
N ASN A 26 -30.99 -28.37 -51.02
CA ASN A 26 -29.58 -28.55 -51.32
C ASN A 26 -28.79 -28.83 -50.03
N GLU A 27 -28.56 -30.12 -49.72
CA GLU A 27 -27.60 -30.59 -48.70
C GLU A 27 -26.18 -29.99 -48.89
N THR A 28 -25.91 -29.42 -50.07
CA THR A 28 -24.68 -28.71 -50.44
C THR A 28 -24.38 -27.50 -49.57
N SER A 29 -25.39 -26.82 -49.01
CA SER A 29 -25.21 -25.61 -48.19
C SER A 29 -24.46 -25.84 -46.86
N GLN A 30 -24.52 -27.06 -46.29
CA GLN A 30 -23.81 -27.40 -45.04
C GLN A 30 -22.31 -27.66 -45.24
N ASN A 31 -21.86 -27.76 -46.49
CA ASN A 31 -20.50 -28.12 -46.87
C ASN A 31 -19.77 -26.98 -47.60
N LEU A 32 -20.24 -25.74 -47.45
CA LEU A 32 -19.57 -24.56 -47.99
C LEU A 32 -18.86 -23.76 -46.88
N CYS A 33 -17.75 -23.15 -47.24
CA CYS A 33 -17.01 -22.20 -46.43
C CYS A 33 -17.73 -20.85 -46.40
N LEU A 34 -18.10 -20.35 -45.23
CA LEU A 34 -18.83 -19.07 -45.07
C LEU A 34 -18.01 -17.80 -45.39
N ILE A 35 -16.73 -17.92 -45.74
CA ILE A 35 -15.88 -16.80 -46.16
C ILE A 35 -15.76 -16.75 -47.69
N THR A 36 -15.51 -17.90 -48.33
CA THR A 36 -15.24 -17.96 -49.78
C THR A 36 -16.43 -18.48 -50.60
N ASN A 37 -17.45 -19.03 -49.94
CA ASN A 37 -18.56 -19.77 -50.55
C ASN A 37 -18.12 -20.98 -51.40
N GLU A 38 -16.90 -21.46 -51.21
CA GLU A 38 -16.36 -22.66 -51.85
C GLU A 38 -16.64 -23.91 -50.99
N PRO A 39 -16.60 -25.12 -51.57
CA PRO A 39 -16.66 -26.36 -50.82
C PRO A 39 -15.63 -26.43 -49.69
N LEU A 40 -16.01 -27.04 -48.57
CA LEU A 40 -15.12 -27.29 -47.44
C LEU A 40 -14.03 -28.28 -47.86
N THR A 41 -12.78 -27.85 -47.69
CA THR A 41 -11.57 -28.65 -47.91
C THR A 41 -11.37 -29.66 -46.77
N GLU A 42 -10.49 -30.65 -46.96
CA GLU A 42 -10.17 -31.66 -45.94
C GLU A 42 -9.74 -31.05 -44.59
N ASN A 43 -9.03 -29.92 -44.62
CA ASN A 43 -8.53 -29.21 -43.44
C ASN A 43 -9.48 -28.11 -42.95
N TYR A 44 -10.79 -28.27 -43.11
CA TYR A 44 -11.75 -27.29 -42.61
C TYR A 44 -11.72 -27.18 -41.08
N VAL A 45 -12.11 -26.03 -40.57
CA VAL A 45 -12.15 -25.72 -39.13
C VAL A 45 -13.58 -25.37 -38.74
N THR A 46 -14.05 -26.01 -37.67
CA THR A 46 -15.30 -25.66 -36.99
C THR A 46 -14.97 -24.87 -35.73
N LEU A 47 -15.49 -23.64 -35.63
CA LEU A 47 -15.38 -22.79 -34.45
C LEU A 47 -16.39 -23.21 -33.35
N GLU A 48 -16.21 -22.73 -32.12
CA GLU A 48 -17.12 -23.01 -30.99
C GLU A 48 -18.55 -22.49 -31.22
N CYS A 49 -18.70 -21.50 -32.09
CA CYS A 49 -20.01 -21.03 -32.57
C CYS A 49 -20.60 -21.89 -33.70
N ASN A 50 -20.07 -23.08 -33.95
CA ASN A 50 -20.48 -24.05 -34.97
C ASN A 50 -20.32 -23.61 -36.45
N HIS A 51 -19.80 -22.42 -36.70
CA HIS A 51 -19.48 -21.99 -38.08
C HIS A 51 -18.24 -22.71 -38.61
N LYS A 52 -18.34 -23.17 -39.87
CA LYS A 52 -17.30 -23.91 -40.58
C LYS A 52 -16.62 -23.05 -41.64
N PHE A 53 -15.30 -23.15 -41.72
CA PHE A 53 -14.50 -22.41 -42.68
C PHE A 53 -13.34 -23.23 -43.21
N ASN A 54 -12.89 -22.92 -44.42
CA ASN A 54 -11.60 -23.39 -44.90
C ASN A 54 -10.46 -22.74 -44.11
N TYR A 55 -9.41 -23.50 -43.84
CA TYR A 55 -8.32 -23.07 -42.96
C TYR A 55 -7.66 -21.78 -43.43
N LEU A 56 -7.27 -21.72 -44.70
CA LEU A 56 -6.49 -20.59 -45.23
C LEU A 56 -7.26 -19.26 -45.21
N PRO A 57 -8.52 -19.19 -45.67
CA PRO A 57 -9.35 -17.98 -45.52
C PRO A 57 -9.52 -17.57 -44.06
N LEU A 58 -9.84 -18.51 -43.17
CA LEU A 58 -10.01 -18.23 -41.74
C LEU A 58 -8.72 -17.75 -41.09
N PHE A 59 -7.59 -18.38 -41.39
CA PHE A 59 -6.28 -18.02 -40.88
C PHE A 59 -5.89 -16.59 -41.29
N ASN A 60 -6.10 -16.24 -42.55
CA ASN A 60 -5.79 -14.90 -43.05
C ASN A 60 -6.69 -13.83 -42.41
N ASP A 61 -7.97 -14.11 -42.23
CA ASP A 61 -8.91 -13.22 -41.53
C ASP A 61 -8.47 -12.98 -40.08
N VAL A 62 -8.26 -14.05 -39.30
CA VAL A 62 -7.83 -13.96 -37.89
C VAL A 62 -6.47 -13.25 -37.77
N LYS A 63 -5.51 -13.54 -38.68
CA LYS A 63 -4.20 -12.88 -38.72
C LYS A 63 -4.33 -11.38 -38.98
N ASN A 64 -5.16 -11.00 -39.96
CA ASN A 64 -5.40 -9.60 -40.29
C ASN A 64 -6.13 -8.85 -39.17
N HIS A 65 -7.12 -9.49 -38.56
CA HIS A 65 -7.86 -8.95 -37.41
C HIS A 65 -6.91 -8.60 -36.27
N LYS A 66 -6.01 -9.53 -35.91
CA LYS A 66 -5.07 -9.33 -34.81
C LYS A 66 -3.95 -8.33 -35.09
N LYS A 67 -3.44 -8.26 -36.33
CA LYS A 67 -2.28 -7.43 -36.67
C LYS A 67 -2.63 -6.04 -37.22
N ASN A 68 -3.62 -5.96 -38.10
CA ASN A 68 -3.85 -4.77 -38.93
C ASN A 68 -5.11 -4.00 -38.51
N PHE A 69 -6.19 -4.71 -38.15
CA PHE A 69 -7.51 -4.10 -37.93
C PHE A 69 -7.96 -4.06 -36.47
N ASN A 70 -7.09 -4.42 -35.52
CA ASN A 70 -7.40 -4.39 -34.10
C ASN A 70 -7.79 -2.99 -33.56
N LYS A 71 -7.41 -1.92 -34.27
CA LYS A 71 -7.72 -0.53 -33.90
C LYS A 71 -9.17 -0.13 -34.15
N LEU A 72 -9.86 -0.83 -35.06
CA LEU A 72 -11.27 -0.58 -35.39
C LEU A 72 -12.21 -1.28 -34.41
N GLU A 73 -11.67 -2.06 -33.47
CA GLU A 73 -12.43 -2.86 -32.54
C GLU A 73 -12.69 -2.13 -31.23
N THR A 74 -13.93 -2.27 -30.72
CA THR A 74 -14.28 -1.80 -29.37
C THR A 74 -13.43 -2.49 -28.31
N TYR A 75 -13.14 -3.78 -28.52
CA TYR A 75 -12.38 -4.63 -27.60
C TYR A 75 -11.27 -5.37 -28.35
N ALA A 76 -10.03 -5.16 -27.90
CA ALA A 76 -8.88 -5.92 -28.38
C ALA A 76 -8.96 -7.37 -27.87
N LEU A 77 -8.81 -8.33 -28.78
CA LEU A 77 -8.75 -9.75 -28.43
C LEU A 77 -7.45 -10.07 -27.69
N ARG A 78 -7.52 -10.94 -26.68
CA ARG A 78 -6.30 -11.46 -26.02
C ARG A 78 -5.50 -12.33 -26.98
N GLN A 79 -4.25 -12.62 -26.62
CA GLN A 79 -3.37 -13.46 -27.44
C GLN A 79 -3.98 -14.85 -27.68
N ASN A 80 -4.64 -15.44 -26.68
CA ASN A 80 -5.32 -16.74 -26.79
C ASN A 80 -6.76 -16.66 -27.32
N GLU A 81 -7.28 -15.49 -27.64
CA GLU A 81 -8.67 -15.35 -28.11
C GLU A 81 -8.72 -15.13 -29.63
N ILE A 82 -9.59 -15.84 -30.33
CA ILE A 82 -9.91 -15.57 -31.73
C ILE A 82 -11.40 -15.28 -31.86
N ARG A 83 -11.77 -14.59 -32.94
CA ARG A 83 -13.15 -14.22 -33.20
C ARG A 83 -13.62 -14.83 -34.51
N CYS A 84 -14.85 -15.34 -34.51
CA CYS A 84 -15.52 -15.79 -35.71
C CYS A 84 -15.75 -14.63 -36.70
N PRO A 85 -15.34 -14.75 -37.97
CA PRO A 85 -15.57 -13.72 -38.99
C PRO A 85 -17.06 -13.51 -39.30
N TYR A 86 -17.86 -14.57 -39.18
CA TYR A 86 -19.28 -14.56 -39.52
C TYR A 86 -20.15 -13.97 -38.39
N CYS A 87 -20.17 -14.60 -37.22
CA CYS A 87 -21.06 -14.19 -36.11
C CYS A 87 -20.39 -13.33 -35.05
N ARG A 88 -19.09 -13.02 -35.18
CA ARG A 88 -18.30 -12.25 -34.21
C ARG A 88 -18.20 -12.85 -32.80
N ASN A 89 -18.63 -14.10 -32.60
CA ASN A 89 -18.42 -14.80 -31.34
C ASN A 89 -16.92 -14.96 -31.06
N THR A 90 -16.50 -14.75 -29.81
CA THR A 90 -15.10 -14.85 -29.39
C THR A 90 -14.88 -16.15 -28.63
N GLN A 91 -13.87 -16.91 -29.02
CA GLN A 91 -13.47 -18.17 -28.37
C GLN A 91 -12.03 -18.09 -27.88
N THR A 92 -11.68 -18.89 -26.87
CA THR A 92 -10.31 -18.97 -26.31
C THR A 92 -9.46 -20.08 -26.93
N LYS A 93 -10.05 -20.88 -27.83
CA LYS A 93 -9.34 -21.92 -28.57
C LYS A 93 -8.76 -21.34 -29.86
N LEU A 94 -7.43 -21.35 -29.98
CA LEU A 94 -6.72 -20.94 -31.19
C LEU A 94 -6.98 -21.91 -32.36
N LEU A 95 -6.63 -21.49 -33.58
CA LEU A 95 -6.75 -22.34 -34.76
C LEU A 95 -5.81 -23.55 -34.64
N PRO A 96 -6.20 -24.75 -35.14
CA PRO A 96 -5.33 -25.92 -35.18
C PRO A 96 -4.01 -25.64 -35.92
N CYS A 97 -2.93 -26.27 -35.49
CA CYS A 97 -1.67 -26.31 -36.23
C CYS A 97 -1.49 -27.72 -36.76
N TYR A 98 -1.73 -27.95 -38.06
CA TYR A 98 -1.56 -29.26 -38.68
C TYR A 98 -0.08 -29.58 -38.95
N GLU A 99 0.27 -30.86 -38.85
CA GLU A 99 1.59 -31.38 -39.24
C GLU A 99 1.72 -31.26 -40.77
N GLY A 100 2.68 -30.46 -41.25
CA GLY A 100 2.85 -30.12 -42.66
C GLY A 100 2.53 -28.67 -43.03
N ILE A 101 1.97 -27.88 -42.11
CA ILE A 101 1.91 -26.42 -42.29
C ILE A 101 3.34 -25.87 -42.25
N ASN A 102 3.74 -25.18 -43.32
CA ASN A 102 5.02 -24.48 -43.42
C ASN A 102 5.29 -23.65 -42.16
N THR A 103 6.52 -23.70 -41.64
CA THR A 103 6.93 -22.95 -40.43
C THR A 103 6.60 -21.44 -40.52
N SER A 104 6.56 -20.89 -41.72
CA SER A 104 6.15 -19.50 -42.00
C SER A 104 4.68 -19.17 -41.69
N MET A 105 3.83 -20.17 -41.50
CA MET A 105 2.42 -20.03 -41.12
C MET A 105 2.19 -20.18 -39.60
N LYS A 106 3.22 -20.47 -38.80
CA LYS A 106 3.12 -20.43 -37.34
C LYS A 106 3.13 -18.99 -36.86
N VAL A 107 1.99 -18.53 -36.35
CA VAL A 107 1.77 -17.14 -35.89
C VAL A 107 1.22 -17.17 -34.47
N ILE A 108 1.96 -16.52 -33.56
CA ILE A 108 1.59 -16.37 -32.16
C ILE A 108 0.22 -15.68 -32.06
N GLY A 109 -0.65 -16.30 -31.28
CA GLY A 109 -2.01 -15.87 -31.02
C GLY A 109 -3.02 -16.14 -32.14
N VAL A 110 -2.61 -16.80 -33.23
CA VAL A 110 -3.51 -17.27 -34.29
C VAL A 110 -3.63 -18.79 -34.23
N ASN A 111 -2.51 -19.50 -34.39
CA ASN A 111 -2.41 -20.96 -34.33
C ASN A 111 -1.35 -21.46 -33.34
N VAL A 112 -0.57 -20.55 -32.75
CA VAL A 112 0.42 -20.86 -31.72
C VAL A 112 0.09 -20.11 -30.45
N MET A 113 -0.03 -20.83 -29.33
CA MET A 113 -0.14 -20.19 -28.02
C MET A 113 1.26 -19.74 -27.57
N PRO A 114 1.44 -18.48 -27.14
CA PRO A 114 2.72 -18.05 -26.59
C PRO A 114 2.97 -18.75 -25.25
N GLU A 115 4.21 -19.17 -25.03
CA GLU A 115 4.64 -19.65 -23.73
C GLU A 115 4.58 -18.50 -22.71
N PRO A 116 4.12 -18.78 -21.47
CA PRO A 116 4.13 -17.76 -20.44
C PRO A 116 5.58 -17.37 -20.10
N PRO A 117 5.83 -16.10 -19.71
CA PRO A 117 7.14 -15.69 -19.20
C PRO A 117 7.58 -16.54 -18.01
N GLN A 118 8.89 -16.63 -17.77
CA GLN A 118 9.43 -17.42 -16.66
C GLN A 118 8.81 -17.01 -15.31
N GLY A 119 8.30 -18.00 -14.57
CA GLY A 119 7.63 -17.80 -13.29
C GLY A 119 6.19 -17.28 -13.40
N TYR A 120 5.60 -17.29 -14.60
CA TYR A 120 4.18 -17.06 -14.83
C TYR A 120 3.51 -18.33 -15.35
N GLU A 121 2.23 -18.44 -15.06
CA GLU A 121 1.34 -19.51 -15.52
C GLU A 121 0.14 -18.89 -16.23
N ILE A 122 -0.52 -19.67 -17.09
CA ILE A 122 -1.76 -19.24 -17.75
C ILE A 122 -2.91 -19.39 -16.76
N GLY A 123 -3.59 -18.29 -16.44
CA GLY A 123 -4.69 -18.30 -15.49
C GLY A 123 -5.49 -17.02 -15.45
N THR A 124 -6.31 -16.88 -14.41
CA THR A 124 -7.15 -15.70 -14.19
C THR A 124 -6.57 -14.85 -13.08
N CYS A 125 -6.46 -13.54 -13.31
CA CYS A 125 -5.97 -12.61 -12.30
C CYS A 125 -7.02 -12.31 -11.23
N CYS A 126 -6.64 -12.39 -9.96
CA CYS A 126 -7.49 -12.17 -8.80
C CYS A 126 -7.70 -10.69 -8.40
N TYR A 127 -7.17 -9.71 -9.14
CA TYR A 127 -7.21 -8.31 -8.72
C TYR A 127 -8.63 -7.74 -8.57
N TYR A 128 -9.57 -8.16 -9.42
CA TYR A 128 -10.95 -7.66 -9.45
C TYR A 128 -11.99 -8.77 -9.38
N SER A 129 -11.72 -9.87 -8.66
CA SER A 129 -12.53 -11.10 -8.66
C SER A 129 -13.99 -10.95 -8.18
N VAL A 130 -14.50 -9.72 -8.02
CA VAL A 130 -15.88 -9.40 -7.61
C VAL A 130 -16.77 -8.97 -8.77
N ASP A 131 -16.24 -8.51 -9.90
CA ASP A 131 -17.06 -8.05 -11.02
C ASP A 131 -16.72 -8.81 -12.30
N PHE A 132 -17.72 -9.43 -12.92
CA PHE A 132 -17.68 -10.20 -14.16
C PHE A 132 -17.19 -9.41 -15.40
N ILE A 133 -16.66 -8.20 -15.21
CA ILE A 133 -16.11 -7.36 -16.25
C ILE A 133 -14.67 -7.81 -16.48
N LYS A 134 -14.45 -8.63 -17.52
CA LYS A 134 -13.10 -8.89 -18.07
C LYS A 134 -12.44 -7.53 -18.35
N HIS A 135 -11.55 -7.09 -17.46
CA HIS A 135 -10.89 -5.80 -17.64
C HIS A 135 -10.05 -5.78 -18.92
N LYS A 136 -10.20 -4.69 -19.67
CA LYS A 136 -9.60 -4.41 -20.99
C LYS A 136 -8.07 -4.59 -21.05
N TYR A 137 -7.39 -4.66 -19.91
CA TYR A 137 -5.92 -4.68 -19.83
C TYR A 137 -5.35 -5.85 -19.02
N CYS A 138 -6.18 -6.81 -18.59
CA CYS A 138 -5.69 -7.94 -17.81
C CYS A 138 -5.11 -9.03 -18.71
N SER A 139 -3.81 -9.32 -18.56
CA SER A 139 -3.16 -10.46 -19.22
C SER A 139 -3.60 -11.79 -18.60
N ILE A 140 -3.49 -12.86 -19.39
CA ILE A 140 -3.72 -14.26 -18.98
C ILE A 140 -2.53 -14.85 -18.22
N ASN A 141 -1.33 -14.28 -18.41
CA ASN A 141 -0.13 -14.72 -17.70
C ASN A 141 -0.20 -14.15 -16.30
N VAL A 142 -0.32 -15.02 -15.31
CA VAL A 142 -0.45 -14.69 -13.89
C VAL A 142 0.68 -15.31 -13.09
N LYS A 143 1.05 -14.66 -12.00
CA LYS A 143 2.05 -15.13 -11.06
C LYS A 143 1.49 -15.08 -9.65
N LEU A 144 1.83 -16.08 -8.83
CA LEU A 144 1.44 -16.14 -7.42
C LEU A 144 2.18 -15.05 -6.63
N LEU A 145 1.45 -14.30 -5.80
CA LEU A 145 2.02 -13.40 -4.80
C LEU A 145 2.13 -14.15 -3.47
N ASP A 146 3.33 -14.19 -2.90
CA ASP A 146 3.62 -15.04 -1.74
C ASP A 146 2.88 -14.61 -0.46
N PHE A 147 2.59 -13.31 -0.30
CA PHE A 147 2.03 -12.81 0.96
C PHE A 147 0.50 -12.92 1.05
N ASP A 148 -0.20 -13.08 -0.07
CA ASP A 148 -1.67 -13.21 -0.09
C ASP A 148 -2.15 -14.51 -0.75
N ASN A 149 -1.24 -15.33 -1.29
CA ASN A 149 -1.52 -16.57 -2.01
C ASN A 149 -2.50 -16.39 -3.18
N LYS A 150 -2.53 -15.22 -3.81
CA LYS A 150 -3.38 -14.93 -4.97
C LYS A 150 -2.54 -14.74 -6.23
N THR A 151 -3.16 -15.01 -7.38
CA THR A 151 -2.49 -14.90 -8.67
C THR A 151 -2.82 -13.59 -9.36
N TYR A 152 -1.80 -12.92 -9.88
CA TYR A 152 -1.96 -11.62 -10.53
C TYR A 152 -1.24 -11.56 -11.87
N CYS A 153 -1.84 -10.88 -12.84
CA CYS A 153 -1.13 -10.55 -14.08
C CYS A 153 -0.02 -9.54 -13.78
N THR A 154 1.02 -9.50 -14.61
CA THR A 154 2.20 -8.65 -14.41
C THR A 154 1.90 -7.21 -13.92
N PRO A 155 1.02 -6.42 -14.57
CA PRO A 155 0.73 -5.07 -14.10
C PRO A 155 0.07 -5.05 -12.72
N HIS A 156 -0.81 -6.01 -12.43
CA HIS A 156 -1.48 -6.12 -11.14
C HIS A 156 -0.57 -6.68 -10.05
N TYR A 157 0.32 -7.62 -10.36
CA TYR A 157 1.35 -8.14 -9.46
C TYR A 157 2.18 -6.97 -8.92
N ASN A 158 2.69 -6.14 -9.82
CA ASN A 158 3.49 -4.96 -9.47
C ASN A 158 2.67 -3.94 -8.65
N SER A 159 1.43 -3.67 -9.06
CA SER A 159 0.55 -2.73 -8.33
C SER A 159 0.27 -3.19 -6.89
N VAL A 160 -0.09 -4.46 -6.69
CA VAL A 160 -0.39 -5.03 -5.37
C VAL A 160 0.87 -5.11 -4.52
N GLN A 161 1.99 -5.55 -5.10
CA GLN A 161 3.27 -5.61 -4.41
C GLN A 161 3.74 -4.23 -3.93
N MET A 162 3.64 -3.21 -4.79
CA MET A 162 4.02 -1.84 -4.42
C MET A 162 3.16 -1.31 -3.27
N LYS A 163 1.83 -1.48 -3.33
CA LYS A 163 0.93 -1.07 -2.23
C LYS A 163 1.27 -1.75 -0.92
N PHE A 164 1.57 -3.06 -0.95
CA PHE A 164 1.99 -3.80 0.24
C PHE A 164 3.30 -3.24 0.84
N LEU A 165 4.30 -2.94 0.00
CA LEU A 165 5.56 -2.34 0.44
C LEU A 165 5.35 -0.95 1.03
N GLU A 166 4.51 -0.11 0.42
CA GLU A 166 4.16 1.22 0.92
C GLU A 166 3.46 1.15 2.28
N GLU A 167 2.48 0.26 2.43
CA GLU A 167 1.79 0.04 3.71
C GLU A 167 2.73 -0.44 4.81
N LYS A 168 3.65 -1.36 4.48
CA LYS A 168 4.67 -1.85 5.41
C LYS A 168 5.59 -0.72 5.86
N ALA A 169 6.12 0.07 4.92
CA ALA A 169 6.98 1.21 5.23
C ALA A 169 6.26 2.28 6.06
N LEU A 170 4.96 2.51 5.81
CA LEU A 170 4.15 3.43 6.60
C LEU A 170 3.96 2.93 8.04
N LYS A 171 3.66 1.64 8.22
CA LYS A 171 3.53 1.01 9.54
C LYS A 171 4.82 1.12 10.34
N GLU A 172 5.97 0.82 9.71
CA GLU A 172 7.30 0.96 10.33
C GLU A 172 7.60 2.40 10.75
N LYS A 173 7.30 3.39 9.89
CA LYS A 173 7.46 4.82 10.22
C LYS A 173 6.58 5.25 11.41
N ILE A 174 5.33 4.78 11.47
CA ILE A 174 4.41 5.07 12.58
C ILE A 174 4.93 4.45 13.88
N GLU A 175 5.41 3.20 13.82
CA GLU A 175 5.95 2.52 14.99
C GLU A 175 7.21 3.19 15.53
N ALA A 176 8.14 3.59 14.64
CA ALA A 176 9.34 4.33 15.00
C ALA A 176 9.00 5.68 15.67
N LYS A 177 8.03 6.43 15.13
CA LYS A 177 7.55 7.69 15.73
C LYS A 177 6.93 7.47 17.12
N LYS A 178 6.19 6.37 17.32
CA LYS A 178 5.61 6.03 18.64
C LYS A 178 6.71 5.72 19.66
N LYS A 179 7.69 4.87 19.30
CA LYS A 179 8.84 4.53 20.16
C LYS A 179 9.64 5.77 20.57
N ALA A 180 10.00 6.62 19.61
CA ALA A 180 10.72 7.88 19.88
C ALA A 180 9.94 8.82 20.82
N LYS A 181 8.61 8.91 20.67
CA LYS A 181 7.76 9.73 21.56
C LYS A 181 7.69 9.16 22.97
N GLU A 182 7.71 7.84 23.12
CA GLU A 182 7.71 7.16 24.41
C GLU A 182 9.06 7.33 25.14
N GLU A 183 10.17 7.14 24.43
CA GLU A 183 11.52 7.36 24.94
C GLU A 183 11.73 8.82 25.38
N ALA A 184 11.29 9.79 24.57
CA ALA A 184 11.36 11.22 24.93
C ALA A 184 10.52 11.57 26.17
N LYS A 185 9.36 10.92 26.35
CA LYS A 185 8.55 11.09 27.57
C LYS A 185 9.25 10.50 28.80
N LYS A 186 9.84 9.31 28.66
CA LYS A 186 10.59 8.64 29.72
C LYS A 186 11.79 9.48 30.16
N ALA A 187 12.60 9.96 29.21
CA ALA A 187 13.74 10.83 29.48
C ALA A 187 13.34 12.14 30.18
N LYS A 188 12.21 12.77 29.77
CA LYS A 188 11.68 13.97 30.44
C LYS A 188 11.25 13.70 31.89
N MET A 189 10.63 12.54 32.14
CA MET A 189 10.19 12.16 33.47
C MET A 189 11.38 11.90 34.39
N GLU A 190 12.38 11.16 33.90
CA GLU A 190 13.64 10.89 34.61
C GLU A 190 14.41 12.18 34.92
N ALA A 191 14.53 13.10 33.95
CA ALA A 191 15.18 14.40 34.17
C ALA A 191 14.45 15.24 35.24
N LYS A 192 13.12 15.27 35.22
CA LYS A 192 12.31 15.96 36.25
C LYS A 192 12.48 15.35 37.63
N GLN A 193 12.68 14.03 37.71
CA GLN A 193 12.87 13.31 38.96
C GLN A 193 14.26 13.59 39.54
N LYS A 194 15.31 13.52 38.71
CA LYS A 194 16.69 13.90 39.09
C LYS A 194 16.77 15.35 39.58
N ALA A 195 16.20 16.30 38.84
CA ALA A 195 16.18 17.71 39.26
C ALA A 195 15.44 17.93 40.60
N LYS A 196 14.37 17.16 40.87
CA LYS A 196 13.68 17.21 42.18
C LYS A 196 14.54 16.64 43.31
N GLU A 197 15.32 15.59 43.05
CA GLU A 197 16.22 14.99 44.03
C GLU A 197 17.40 15.92 44.34
N GLU A 198 18.05 16.47 43.32
CA GLU A 198 19.12 17.45 43.46
C GLU A 198 18.66 18.69 44.27
N LEU A 199 17.45 19.20 44.00
CA LEU A 199 16.88 20.32 44.75
C LEU A 199 16.62 19.95 46.22
N LYS A 200 16.18 18.73 46.50
CA LYS A 200 15.98 18.24 47.88
C LYS A 200 17.32 18.12 48.61
N GLU A 201 18.35 17.62 47.94
CA GLU A 201 19.69 17.47 48.51
C GLU A 201 20.33 18.83 48.79
N ALA A 202 20.25 19.78 47.85
CA ALA A 202 20.72 21.15 48.05
C ALA A 202 20.02 21.84 49.23
N LYS A 203 18.69 21.67 49.37
CA LYS A 203 17.94 22.18 50.52
C LYS A 203 18.36 21.55 51.86
N LYS A 204 18.72 20.26 51.87
CA LYS A 204 19.25 19.61 53.09
C LYS A 204 20.60 20.18 53.47
N LYS A 205 21.54 20.28 52.53
CA LYS A 205 22.88 20.86 52.76
C LYS A 205 22.79 22.30 53.28
N ALA A 206 21.96 23.15 52.66
CA ALA A 206 21.74 24.51 53.13
C ALA A 206 21.15 24.58 54.55
N LYS A 207 20.28 23.63 54.93
CA LYS A 207 19.70 23.56 56.29
C LYS A 207 20.72 23.08 57.33
N GLU A 208 21.65 22.22 56.95
CA GLU A 208 22.76 21.77 57.80
C GLU A 208 23.82 22.86 57.99
N GLU A 209 24.19 23.56 56.92
CA GLU A 209 25.09 24.72 56.97
C GLU A 209 24.53 25.85 57.84
N ALA A 210 23.22 26.14 57.74
CA ALA A 210 22.55 27.11 58.61
C ALA A 210 22.55 26.69 60.09
N LYS A 211 22.45 25.38 60.37
CA LYS A 211 22.55 24.84 61.75
C LYS A 211 23.98 24.91 62.30
N GLN A 212 25.00 24.81 61.46
CA GLN A 212 26.39 24.94 61.87
C GLN A 212 26.75 26.41 62.16
N LYS A 213 26.32 27.35 61.32
CA LYS A 213 26.49 28.80 61.56
C LYS A 213 25.77 29.27 62.83
N ALA A 214 24.59 28.71 63.13
CA ALA A 214 23.87 29.00 64.37
C ALA A 214 24.56 28.44 65.65
N LYS A 215 25.50 27.49 65.53
CA LYS A 215 26.30 27.02 66.67
C LYS A 215 27.54 27.88 66.92
N GLU A 216 28.11 28.51 65.89
CA GLU A 216 29.24 29.45 66.04
C GLU A 216 28.80 30.80 66.64
N ASP A 217 27.59 31.29 66.35
CA ASP A 217 27.06 32.56 66.89
C ASP A 217 26.55 32.48 68.35
N THR A 218 26.67 31.33 69.02
CA THR A 218 26.43 31.19 70.48
C THR A 218 27.71 31.17 71.33
N ALA A 219 28.83 31.66 70.79
CA ALA A 219 29.99 31.98 71.60
C ALA A 219 29.91 33.43 72.11
N TYR A 220 29.42 33.55 73.35
CA TYR A 220 29.72 34.63 74.30
C TYR A 220 28.78 35.88 74.31
N SER A 221 27.78 35.87 75.22
CA SER A 221 26.93 37.04 75.54
C SER A 221 26.90 37.39 77.05
N GLY A 222 28.03 37.23 77.73
CA GLY A 222 28.21 37.62 79.14
C GLY A 222 29.10 38.85 79.30
N CYS A 223 29.10 39.48 80.48
CA CYS A 223 30.06 40.54 80.80
C CYS A 223 31.46 39.94 81.10
N ASN A 224 32.52 40.61 80.68
CA ASN A 224 33.89 40.05 80.77
C ASN A 224 34.57 40.30 82.11
N GLN A 225 33.95 41.09 82.99
CA GLN A 225 34.60 41.59 84.21
C GLN A 225 34.44 40.61 85.37
N ILE A 226 35.49 40.47 86.19
CA ILE A 226 35.49 39.61 87.38
C ILE A 226 34.77 40.32 88.53
N VAL A 227 33.91 39.59 89.23
CA VAL A 227 33.18 40.14 90.39
C VAL A 227 34.16 40.39 91.53
N LYS A 228 34.25 41.65 92.00
CA LYS A 228 35.22 42.06 93.04
C LYS A 228 34.71 41.91 94.49
N SER A 229 33.43 41.59 94.68
CA SER A 229 32.78 41.55 96.01
C SER A 229 31.65 40.51 96.13
N GLY A 230 31.37 40.05 97.36
CA GLY A 230 30.29 39.10 97.66
C GLY A 230 30.67 37.63 97.51
N LYS A 231 29.69 36.73 97.62
CA LYS A 231 29.89 35.25 97.58
C LYS A 231 30.57 34.74 96.30
N ASN A 232 30.44 35.48 95.20
CA ASN A 232 30.98 35.09 93.89
C ASN A 232 32.25 35.88 93.50
N LYS A 233 32.95 36.45 94.49
CA LYS A 233 34.20 37.18 94.25
C LYS A 233 35.23 36.28 93.57
N GLY A 234 35.89 36.78 92.53
CA GLY A 234 36.87 36.03 91.73
C GLY A 234 36.29 35.30 90.51
N ASN A 235 34.95 35.18 90.41
CA ASN A 235 34.31 34.57 89.24
C ASN A 235 33.93 35.61 88.18
N GLN A 236 33.84 35.17 86.91
CA GLN A 236 33.47 36.00 85.77
C GLN A 236 31.99 36.42 85.82
N CYS A 237 31.70 37.67 85.45
CA CYS A 237 30.35 38.22 85.50
C CYS A 237 29.51 37.80 84.30
N ASN A 238 28.70 36.78 84.44
CA ASN A 238 27.79 36.36 83.36
C ASN A 238 26.53 37.24 83.21
N CYS A 239 26.55 38.50 83.64
CA CYS A 239 25.42 39.42 83.49
C CYS A 239 25.32 39.99 82.06
N LYS A 240 24.08 40.28 81.63
CA LYS A 240 23.78 40.86 80.31
C LYS A 240 24.57 42.15 80.07
N ILE A 241 25.21 42.23 78.91
CA ILE A 241 26.03 43.38 78.47
C ILE A 241 25.15 44.63 78.36
N TYR A 242 25.70 45.78 78.78
CA TYR A 242 25.06 47.10 78.66
C TYR A 242 25.77 47.99 77.64
N LYS A 243 27.08 48.22 77.83
CA LYS A 243 27.93 49.03 76.94
C LYS A 243 29.39 48.58 77.12
N ASP A 244 30.21 48.67 76.07
CA ASP A 244 31.65 48.32 76.07
C ASP A 244 31.97 46.91 76.64
N SER A 245 31.16 45.91 76.27
CA SER A 245 31.32 44.51 76.73
C SER A 245 31.23 44.29 78.25
N VAL A 246 30.69 45.28 78.99
CA VAL A 246 30.46 45.19 80.44
C VAL A 246 28.99 45.36 80.80
N CYS A 247 28.57 44.78 81.93
CA CYS A 247 27.20 44.93 82.44
C CYS A 247 27.02 46.28 83.13
N LYS A 248 25.77 46.73 83.34
CA LYS A 248 25.46 48.02 84.01
C LYS A 248 26.21 48.23 85.32
N ARG A 249 26.43 47.16 86.11
CA ARG A 249 27.11 47.21 87.40
C ARG A 249 28.60 47.55 87.24
N HIS A 250 29.24 46.98 86.24
CA HIS A 250 30.66 47.22 85.95
C HIS A 250 30.89 48.52 85.18
N TYR A 251 29.98 48.91 84.29
CA TYR A 251 30.04 50.22 83.63
C TYR A 251 30.00 51.37 84.65
N LYS A 252 29.11 51.28 85.64
CA LYS A 252 28.94 52.34 86.65
C LYS A 252 30.10 52.46 87.64
N SER A 253 30.90 51.40 87.80
CA SER A 253 32.07 51.42 88.68
C SER A 253 33.31 51.99 88.01
N GLU A 254 33.45 51.88 86.68
CA GLU A 254 34.56 52.51 85.96
C GLU A 254 34.37 54.02 85.78
N VAL A 255 33.13 54.49 85.66
CA VAL A 255 32.81 55.93 85.54
C VAL A 255 33.06 56.72 86.84
N ILE A 256 33.25 56.05 87.99
CA ILE A 256 33.48 56.72 89.29
C ILE A 256 34.99 56.91 89.58
N VAL A 257 35.89 56.43 88.71
CA VAL A 257 37.36 56.52 88.89
C VAL A 257 38.01 57.48 87.86
N LEU A 258 37.23 58.39 87.27
CA LEU A 258 37.71 59.53 86.48
C LEU A 258 37.18 60.82 87.09
#